data_AF-A0A9K3GMR0-F1
#
_entry.id   AF-A0A9K3GMR0-F1
#
_cell.length_a   1.000
_cell.length_b   1.000
_cell.length_c   1.000
_cell.angle_alpha   90.00
_cell.angle_beta   90.00
_cell.angle_gamma   90.00
#
_symmetry.space_group_name_H-M   'P 1'
#
loop_
_entity.id
_entity.type
_entity.pdbx_description
1 polymer ?
#
loop_
_entity_poly.entity_id
_entity_poly.type
_entity_poly.pdbx_seq_one_letter_code
_entity_poly.pdbx_strand_id
1 'polypeptide(L)'
;DLGSVDAVNDKLDEMGKNIGARVVDEYLARAEVTERPTFPQTADHLAKHAIPMFLGVTCSHTAVTDDSTNYTLTFDSNPVAQWVTLPDELKGLKYSQV
;
A
#
# COMPACT_ATOMS: atom_id res chain seq x y z
N ASP A 1 27.79 -4.44 1.34
CA ASP A 1 27.32 -3.51 0.31
C ASP A 1 25.82 -3.69 0.19
N LEU A 2 25.05 -2.96 1.00
CA LEU A 2 23.62 -2.77 0.70
C LEU A 2 23.67 -1.94 -0.57
N GLY A 3 23.17 -2.44 -1.70
CA GLY A 3 23.20 -1.69 -2.97
C GLY A 3 22.61 -0.28 -2.83
N SER A 4 22.60 0.51 -3.92
CA SER A 4 22.02 1.86 -3.87
C SER A 4 20.61 1.83 -3.24
N VAL A 5 20.25 2.88 -2.52
CA VAL A 5 18.94 3.02 -1.88
C VAL A 5 17.80 2.75 -2.87
N ASP A 6 17.98 3.16 -4.12
CA ASP A 6 17.04 2.89 -5.21
C ASP A 6 16.91 1.39 -5.51
N ALA A 7 18.02 0.64 -5.55
CA ALA A 7 17.97 -0.81 -5.74
C ALA A 7 17.24 -1.52 -4.60
N VAL A 8 17.35 -1.01 -3.37
CA VAL A 8 16.58 -1.53 -2.23
C VAL A 8 15.09 -1.22 -2.39
N ASN A 9 14.74 0.03 -2.75
CA ASN A 9 13.35 0.42 -3.02
C ASN A 9 12.72 -0.44 -4.13
N ASP A 10 13.45 -0.68 -5.22
CA ASP A 10 13.00 -1.51 -6.35
C ASP A 10 12.76 -2.96 -5.92
N LYS A 11 13.63 -3.51 -5.07
CA LYS A 11 13.46 -4.87 -4.54
C LYS A 11 12.29 -4.98 -3.57
N LEU A 12 12.05 -3.98 -2.73
CA LEU A 12 10.86 -3.93 -1.88
C LEU A 12 9.59 -3.90 -2.73
N ASP A 13 9.55 -3.08 -3.79
CA ASP A 13 8.42 -2.99 -4.71
C ASP A 13 8.18 -4.31 -5.48
N GLU A 14 9.24 -4.98 -5.93
CA GLU A 14 9.14 -6.30 -6.57
C GLU A 14 8.55 -7.35 -5.61
N MET A 15 9.00 -7.35 -4.36
CA MET A 15 8.45 -8.22 -3.32
C MET A 15 6.97 -7.91 -3.07
N GLY A 16 6.61 -6.64 -2.95
CA GLY A 16 5.24 -6.17 -2.75
C GLY A 16 4.29 -6.63 -3.86
N LYS A 17 4.69 -6.48 -5.12
CA LYS A 17 3.93 -6.96 -6.28
C LYS A 17 3.71 -8.48 -6.24
N ASN A 18 4.74 -9.24 -5.90
CA ASN A 18 4.64 -10.71 -5.80
C ASN A 18 3.75 -11.16 -4.64
N ILE A 19 3.78 -10.45 -3.51
CA ILE A 19 2.91 -10.70 -2.36
C ILE A 19 1.46 -10.34 -2.72
N GLY A 20 1.23 -9.14 -3.25
CA GLY A 20 -0.10 -8.66 -3.64
C GLY A 20 -0.80 -9.58 -4.63
N ALA A 21 -0.06 -10.13 -5.62
CA ALA A 21 -0.60 -11.10 -6.57
C ALA A 21 -1.13 -12.39 -5.93
N ARG A 22 -0.67 -12.75 -4.72
CA ARG A 22 -1.14 -13.92 -3.97
C ARG A 22 -2.22 -13.56 -2.96
N VAL A 23 -2.10 -12.39 -2.33
CA VAL A 23 -3.02 -11.92 -1.28
C VAL A 23 -4.36 -11.44 -1.86
N VAL A 24 -4.39 -11.03 -3.14
CA VAL A 24 -5.62 -10.58 -3.80
C VAL A 24 -6.74 -11.63 -3.76
N ASP A 25 -6.40 -12.92 -3.87
CA ASP A 25 -7.40 -14.01 -3.81
C ASP A 25 -8.04 -14.11 -2.43
N GLU A 26 -7.24 -13.99 -1.36
CA GLU A 26 -7.75 -13.95 0.01
C GLU A 26 -8.62 -12.71 0.24
N TYR A 27 -8.17 -11.54 -0.25
CA TYR A 27 -8.94 -10.31 -0.14
C TYR A 27 -10.31 -10.45 -0.81
N LEU A 28 -10.36 -10.92 -2.06
CA LEU A 28 -11.61 -11.07 -2.82
C LEU A 28 -12.55 -12.09 -2.17
N ALA A 29 -12.02 -13.17 -1.60
CA ALA A 29 -12.81 -14.18 -0.89
C ALA A 29 -13.50 -13.63 0.37
N ARG A 30 -12.94 -12.58 0.98
CA ARG A 30 -13.42 -11.99 2.25
C ARG A 30 -14.15 -10.66 2.08
N ALA A 31 -13.85 -9.93 1.02
CA ALA A 31 -14.40 -8.60 0.74
C ALA A 31 -15.78 -8.63 0.07
N GLU A 32 -16.35 -9.82 -0.15
CA GLU A 32 -17.67 -10.04 -0.79
C GLU A 32 -17.85 -9.23 -2.10
N VAL A 33 -16.75 -9.06 -2.85
CA VAL A 33 -16.74 -8.30 -4.11
C VAL A 33 -17.46 -9.13 -5.18
N THR A 34 -18.68 -8.76 -5.51
CA THR A 34 -19.55 -9.49 -6.46
C THR A 34 -19.25 -9.16 -7.92
N GLU A 35 -18.72 -7.97 -8.20
CA GLU A 35 -18.39 -7.49 -9.53
C GLU A 35 -17.04 -6.78 -9.54
N ARG A 36 -16.40 -6.70 -10.72
CA ARG A 36 -15.13 -5.98 -10.87
C ARG A 36 -15.34 -4.50 -10.50
N PRO A 37 -14.67 -3.95 -9.48
CA PRO A 37 -14.82 -2.55 -9.12
C PRO A 37 -14.22 -1.65 -10.20
N THR A 38 -14.84 -0.48 -10.38
CA THR A 38 -14.23 0.64 -11.10
C THR A 38 -13.02 1.20 -10.34
N PHE A 39 -12.22 2.04 -11.00
CA PHE A 39 -11.04 2.63 -10.35
C PHE A 39 -11.38 3.45 -9.09
N PRO A 40 -12.43 4.30 -9.07
CA PRO A 40 -12.86 4.97 -7.83
C PRO A 40 -13.34 3.99 -6.74
N GLN A 41 -14.11 2.97 -7.12
CA GLN A 41 -14.56 1.95 -6.16
C GLN A 41 -13.38 1.17 -5.58
N THR A 42 -12.33 0.94 -6.36
CA THR A 42 -11.10 0.28 -5.90
C THR A 42 -10.44 1.08 -4.77
N ALA A 43 -10.38 2.42 -4.89
CA ALA A 43 -9.86 3.29 -3.83
C ALA A 43 -10.65 3.12 -2.52
N ASP A 44 -11.98 3.06 -2.66
CA ASP A 44 -12.92 2.89 -1.55
C ASP A 44 -12.73 1.53 -0.86
N HIS A 45 -12.59 0.47 -1.67
CA HIS A 45 -12.29 -0.88 -1.21
C HIS A 45 -10.96 -0.98 -0.47
N LEU A 46 -9.90 -0.35 -1.00
CA LEU A 46 -8.59 -0.33 -0.37
C LEU A 46 -8.62 0.38 0.99
N ALA A 47 -9.20 1.58 1.05
CA ALA A 47 -9.23 2.39 2.27
C ALA A 47 -10.11 1.79 3.37
N LYS A 48 -11.32 1.31 3.02
CA LYS A 48 -12.32 0.85 4.00
C LYS A 48 -12.16 -0.61 4.40
N HIS A 49 -11.57 -1.45 3.54
CA HIS A 49 -11.53 -2.88 3.76
C HIS A 49 -10.11 -3.45 3.74
N ALA A 50 -9.33 -3.24 2.67
CA ALA A 50 -8.04 -3.92 2.52
C ALA A 50 -7.00 -3.47 3.56
N ILE A 51 -6.80 -2.16 3.72
CA ILE A 51 -5.81 -1.63 4.67
C ILE A 51 -6.17 -1.99 6.12
N PRO A 52 -7.42 -1.82 6.59
CA PRO A 52 -7.82 -2.32 7.92
C PRO A 52 -7.66 -3.83 8.08
N MET A 53 -7.95 -4.62 7.04
CA MET A 53 -7.85 -6.08 7.08
C MET A 53 -6.39 -6.57 7.24
N PHE A 54 -5.45 -5.99 6.50
CA PHE A 54 -4.07 -6.48 6.47
C PHE A 54 -3.13 -5.75 7.43
N LEU A 55 -3.33 -4.45 7.64
CA LEU A 55 -2.45 -3.63 8.48
C LEU A 55 -3.07 -3.27 9.84
N GLY A 56 -4.38 -3.50 10.03
CA GLY A 56 -5.06 -3.18 11.28
C GLY A 56 -5.19 -1.68 11.56
N VAL A 57 -4.99 -0.84 10.54
CA VAL A 57 -5.06 0.62 10.65
C VAL A 57 -6.21 1.18 9.82
N THR A 58 -6.78 2.29 10.29
CA THR A 58 -7.80 3.03 9.54
C THR A 58 -7.14 3.80 8.40
N CYS A 59 -7.79 3.80 7.24
CA CYS A 59 -7.34 4.53 6.06
C CYS A 59 -8.48 5.35 5.46
N SER A 60 -8.14 6.51 4.90
CA SER A 60 -9.02 7.35 4.10
C SER A 60 -8.43 7.51 2.70
N HIS A 61 -9.27 7.84 1.73
CA HIS A 61 -8.81 8.17 0.38
C HIS A 61 -9.36 9.52 -0.06
N THR A 62 -8.60 10.22 -0.89
CA THR A 62 -9.00 11.46 -1.54
C THR A 62 -8.65 11.37 -3.03
N ALA A 63 -9.59 11.73 -3.91
CA ALA A 63 -9.29 11.85 -5.34
C ALA A 63 -8.31 13.01 -5.56
N VAL A 64 -7.27 12.78 -6.36
CA VAL A 64 -6.27 13.82 -6.69
C VAL A 64 -6.75 14.69 -7.86
N THR A 65 -7.53 14.09 -8.76
CA THR A 65 -8.03 14.70 -10.00
C THR A 65 -9.47 14.27 -10.26
N ASP A 66 -10.25 15.14 -10.90
CA ASP A 66 -11.67 14.89 -11.22
C ASP A 66 -11.86 13.85 -12.33
N ASP A 67 -10.79 13.47 -13.03
CA ASP A 67 -10.79 12.49 -14.11
C ASP A 67 -10.85 11.03 -13.63
N SER A 68 -10.93 10.79 -12.32
CA SER A 68 -10.97 9.45 -11.72
C SER A 68 -9.78 8.56 -12.08
N THR A 69 -8.61 9.14 -12.36
CA THR A 69 -7.40 8.37 -12.70
C THR A 69 -6.38 8.28 -11.56
N ASN A 70 -6.54 9.10 -10.51
CA ASN A 70 -5.61 9.14 -9.39
C ASN A 70 -6.33 9.36 -8.05
N TYR A 71 -5.85 8.68 -7.01
CA TYR A 71 -6.26 8.90 -5.62
C TYR A 71 -5.05 8.77 -4.69
N THR A 72 -5.16 9.43 -3.54
CA THR A 72 -4.20 9.30 -2.44
C THR A 72 -4.85 8.52 -1.31
N LEU A 73 -4.14 7.53 -0.78
CA LEU A 73 -4.49 6.82 0.45
C LEU A 73 -3.71 7.43 1.62
N THR A 74 -4.41 7.75 2.71
CA THR A 74 -3.84 8.33 3.91
C THR A 74 -4.22 7.50 5.12
N PHE A 75 -3.27 7.23 6.01
CA PHE A 75 -3.49 6.56 7.29
C PHE A 75 -2.52 7.10 8.33
N ASP A 76 -2.97 7.17 9.58
CA ASP A 76 -2.27 7.93 10.63
C ASP A 76 -1.09 7.17 11.25
N SER A 77 -1.02 5.85 11.04
CA SER A 77 0.02 5.03 11.63
C SER A 77 0.55 4.00 10.63
N ASN A 78 1.87 3.91 10.55
CA ASN A 78 2.55 2.89 9.78
C ASN A 78 3.01 1.78 10.74
N PRO A 79 2.29 0.63 10.81
CA PRO A 79 2.63 -0.44 11.74
C PRO A 79 3.99 -1.08 11.41
N VAL A 80 4.41 -1.04 10.15
CA VAL A 80 5.67 -1.65 9.70
C VAL A 80 6.88 -0.84 10.16
N ALA A 81 6.74 0.48 10.26
CA ALA A 81 7.80 1.39 10.70
C ALA A 81 7.80 1.64 12.22
N GLN A 82 7.04 0.87 13.01
CA GLN A 82 7.06 1.02 14.47
C GLN A 82 8.46 0.74 15.00
N TRP A 83 8.97 1.66 15.81
CA TRP A 83 10.30 1.57 16.43
C TRP A 83 11.48 1.66 15.44
N VAL A 84 11.23 2.14 14.23
CA VAL A 84 12.26 2.33 13.21
C VAL A 84 12.72 3.78 13.22
N THR A 85 14.04 3.97 13.32
CA THR A 85 14.69 5.26 13.11
C THR A 85 15.63 5.12 11.92
N LEU A 86 15.39 5.90 10.87
CA LEU A 86 16.24 5.89 9.68
C LEU A 86 17.45 6.83 9.88
N PRO A 87 18.68 6.34 9.64
CA PRO A 87 19.87 7.20 9.57
C PRO A 87 19.74 8.25 8.45
N ASP A 88 20.43 9.38 8.61
CA ASP A 88 20.43 10.46 7.61
C ASP A 88 20.94 10.00 6.23
N GLU A 89 21.82 9.00 6.22
CA GLU A 89 22.40 8.38 5.02
C GLU A 89 21.35 7.64 4.17
N LEU A 90 20.21 7.25 4.78
CA LEU A 90 19.14 6.48 4.15
C LEU A 90 17.88 7.33 3.89
N LYS A 91 17.98 8.65 3.80
CA LYS A 91 16.83 9.54 3.56
C LYS A 91 16.02 9.24 2.30
N GLY A 92 16.63 8.64 1.28
CA GLY A 92 15.94 8.20 0.06
C GLY A 92 15.17 6.88 0.21
N LEU A 93 15.34 6.16 1.32
CA LEU A 93 14.75 4.85 1.53
C LEU A 93 13.27 5.00 1.85
N LYS A 94 12.44 4.39 1.02
CA LYS A 94 11.01 4.25 1.28
C LYS A 94 10.82 2.97 2.08
N TYR A 95 10.90 3.10 3.40
CA TYR A 95 10.94 1.95 4.31
C TYR A 95 9.77 0.97 4.12
N SER A 96 8.58 1.48 3.80
CA SER A 96 7.38 0.67 3.55
C SER A 96 6.98 0.71 2.07
N GLN A 97 7.95 0.49 1.17
CA GLN A 97 7.72 0.38 -0.27
C GLN A 97 7.21 -1.01 -0.71
N VAL A 98 7.20 -1.98 0.21
CA VAL A 98 6.62 -3.32 0.02
C VAL A 98 5.09 -3.26 -0.03
#